data_AF-T0QZM7-F1
#
_entry.id   AF-T0QZM7-F1
#
_cell.length_a   1.000
_cell.length_b   1.000
_cell.length_c   1.000
_cell.angle_alpha   90.00
_cell.angle_beta   90.00
_cell.angle_gamma   90.00
#
_symmetry.space_group_name_H-M   'P 1'
#
loop_
_entity.id
_entity.type
_entity.pdbx_description
1 polymer ?
#
loop_
_entity_poly.entity_id
_entity_poly.type
_entity_poly.pdbx_seq_one_letter_code
_entity_poly.pdbx_strand_id
1 'polypeptide(L)'
;MTSTSSWRTKTFTATTTDIHGLVLQTRANFVTADPTASVATVTFRTDSDELLNAIRIDEVDAGDSRAISIGFDRSLYRQRDLEAAYIVDIALPPQALSYLEAVGNVVVGPRVLSNATSDSIQVLLTGSGDVYVDDSTIVADRLQLTLQGSGDLQFAVPSLHANAVDVSVQGSGDCALFSTVLETKTLDVNVFGSGSVFASGALSGNPSVTTDVDGSGDVKYTLSGDCSSHEIAASASGDAKTSSLACATTSARASGSGDIYASASTSFSASADGSGDVYYVGPAVPTMSGKYHTKTLHSVDAKTPHALPQHVPATIRISSHGNIYDESGVTWPASSVDNDTLQFLGLVLAAIFIYFCIVRKCCRSKKRSAYDELPMVIVVPGAPNQAPYYQSVPQYAAPPQLVVPQDTTYGKV
;
A
#
# COMPACT_ATOMS: atom_id res chain seq x y z
N MET A 1 5.00 -32.64 -5.40
CA MET A 1 6.22 -31.97 -5.89
C MET A 1 6.66 -32.67 -7.17
N THR A 2 6.41 -32.07 -8.32
CA THR A 2 7.05 -32.47 -9.58
C THR A 2 8.55 -32.22 -9.43
N SER A 3 9.36 -33.28 -9.48
CA SER A 3 10.82 -33.14 -9.33
C SER A 3 11.38 -32.42 -10.56
N THR A 4 11.84 -31.18 -10.39
CA THR A 4 12.49 -30.40 -11.46
C THR A 4 13.98 -30.73 -11.59
N SER A 5 14.50 -31.71 -10.86
CA SER A 5 15.93 -32.05 -10.84
C SER A 5 16.47 -32.56 -12.17
N SER A 6 15.61 -33.10 -13.04
CA SER A 6 15.96 -33.55 -14.38
C SER A 6 15.77 -32.48 -15.46
N TRP A 7 15.33 -31.28 -15.07
CA TRP A 7 15.07 -30.20 -16.02
C TRP A 7 16.36 -29.56 -16.52
N ARG A 8 16.28 -29.02 -17.73
CA ARG A 8 17.36 -28.22 -18.31
C ARG A 8 17.54 -26.99 -17.44
N THR A 9 18.81 -26.63 -17.20
CA THR A 9 19.17 -25.57 -16.27
C THR A 9 20.12 -24.59 -16.92
N LYS A 10 19.85 -23.29 -16.73
CA LYS A 10 20.75 -22.20 -17.09
C LYS A 10 20.97 -21.35 -15.85
N THR A 11 22.24 -21.18 -15.47
CA THR A 11 22.63 -20.37 -14.32
C THR A 11 23.34 -19.12 -14.81
N PHE A 12 22.96 -17.98 -14.23
CA PHE A 12 23.62 -16.70 -14.38
C PHE A 12 24.17 -16.27 -13.02
N THR A 13 25.39 -15.76 -13.00
CA THR A 13 26.02 -15.19 -11.81
C THR A 13 26.40 -13.77 -12.13
N ALA A 14 25.99 -12.83 -11.28
CA ALA A 14 26.30 -11.42 -11.45
C ALA A 14 27.81 -11.18 -11.41
N THR A 15 28.24 -10.24 -12.22
CA THR A 15 29.62 -9.78 -12.36
C THR A 15 30.03 -8.77 -11.29
N THR A 16 29.04 -8.22 -10.56
CA THR A 16 29.23 -7.23 -9.50
C THR A 16 28.47 -7.61 -8.23
N THR A 17 28.95 -7.09 -7.10
CA THR A 17 28.28 -7.16 -5.80
C THR A 17 27.21 -6.08 -5.63
N ASP A 18 27.25 -5.07 -6.50
CA ASP A 18 26.39 -3.88 -6.47
C ASP A 18 25.05 -4.15 -7.19
N ILE A 19 24.39 -5.26 -6.85
CA ILE A 19 23.06 -5.58 -7.38
C ILE A 19 22.04 -5.33 -6.27
N HIS A 20 21.22 -4.30 -6.48
CA HIS A 20 20.20 -3.87 -5.53
C HIS A 20 18.78 -3.94 -6.12
N GLY A 21 18.65 -4.22 -7.42
CA GLY A 21 17.37 -4.31 -8.12
C GLY A 21 17.08 -5.67 -8.78
N LEU A 22 15.80 -5.95 -8.99
CA LEU A 22 15.30 -7.04 -9.83
C LEU A 22 14.21 -6.51 -10.76
N VAL A 23 14.29 -6.86 -12.05
CA VAL A 23 13.25 -6.60 -13.06
C VAL A 23 12.80 -7.94 -13.64
N LEU A 24 11.60 -8.38 -13.25
CA LEU A 24 11.13 -9.74 -13.43
C LEU A 24 9.94 -9.79 -14.39
N GLN A 25 10.21 -10.13 -15.65
CA GLN A 25 9.20 -10.32 -16.69
C GLN A 25 8.74 -11.79 -16.80
N THR A 26 9.01 -12.60 -15.79
CA THR A 26 8.58 -14.02 -15.72
C THR A 26 7.59 -14.24 -14.57
N ARG A 27 6.99 -15.44 -14.47
CA ARG A 27 5.86 -15.73 -13.55
C ARG A 27 6.15 -16.65 -12.37
N ALA A 28 7.25 -17.39 -12.33
CA ALA A 28 7.56 -18.32 -11.25
C ALA A 28 8.88 -17.94 -10.60
N ASN A 29 8.94 -16.73 -10.03
CA ASN A 29 10.15 -16.20 -9.42
C ASN A 29 10.16 -16.42 -7.92
N PHE A 30 11.23 -17.04 -7.41
CA PHE A 30 11.46 -17.26 -5.99
C PHE A 30 12.77 -16.59 -5.61
N VAL A 31 12.68 -15.53 -4.80
CA VAL A 31 13.83 -14.76 -4.34
C VAL A 31 14.17 -15.17 -2.92
N THR A 32 15.42 -15.57 -2.70
CA THR A 32 15.91 -16.06 -1.41
C THR A 32 17.25 -15.40 -1.07
N ALA A 33 17.48 -15.20 0.22
CA ALA A 33 18.76 -14.72 0.72
C ALA A 33 19.71 -15.89 0.93
N ASP A 34 20.86 -15.87 0.24
CA ASP A 34 21.95 -16.80 0.44
C ASP A 34 23.07 -16.12 1.26
N PRO A 35 23.27 -16.48 2.53
CA PRO A 35 24.28 -15.86 3.39
C PRO A 35 25.72 -16.16 2.97
N THR A 36 25.93 -17.09 2.03
CA THR A 36 27.26 -17.43 1.49
C THR A 36 27.55 -16.74 0.16
N ALA A 37 26.53 -16.18 -0.49
CA ALA A 37 26.67 -15.51 -1.76
C ALA A 37 27.24 -14.09 -1.58
N SER A 38 28.32 -13.79 -2.30
CA SER A 38 28.85 -12.43 -2.43
C SER A 38 28.21 -11.65 -3.58
N VAL A 39 27.61 -12.35 -4.54
CA VAL A 39 26.97 -11.80 -5.73
C VAL A 39 25.65 -12.52 -6.00
N ALA A 40 24.75 -11.85 -6.70
CA ALA A 40 23.47 -12.42 -7.08
C ALA A 40 23.63 -13.60 -8.07
N THR A 41 22.82 -14.64 -7.90
CA THR A 41 22.78 -15.81 -8.80
C THR A 41 21.34 -16.12 -9.20
N VAL A 42 21.11 -16.35 -10.48
CA VAL A 42 19.81 -16.74 -11.03
C VAL A 42 19.93 -18.15 -11.62
N THR A 43 19.05 -19.05 -11.21
CA THR A 43 18.93 -20.40 -11.77
C THR A 43 17.58 -20.55 -12.43
N PHE A 44 17.58 -20.58 -13.76
CA PHE A 44 16.42 -20.87 -14.58
C PHE A 44 16.35 -22.36 -14.90
N ARG A 45 15.21 -23.01 -14.61
CA ARG A 45 14.98 -24.42 -14.99
C ARG A 45 13.73 -24.56 -15.85
N THR A 46 13.78 -25.44 -16.84
CA THR A 46 12.65 -25.73 -17.73
C THR A 46 12.70 -27.12 -18.33
N ASP A 47 11.55 -27.65 -18.73
CA ASP A 47 11.43 -28.88 -19.51
C ASP A 47 11.57 -28.69 -21.04
N SER A 48 11.75 -27.46 -21.54
CA SER A 48 11.84 -27.11 -22.97
C SER A 48 13.19 -26.51 -23.36
N ASP A 49 13.76 -26.97 -24.48
CA ASP A 49 14.96 -26.38 -25.08
C ASP A 49 14.68 -24.98 -25.64
N GLU A 50 13.47 -24.75 -26.17
CA GLU A 50 13.03 -23.49 -26.74
C GLU A 50 13.02 -22.39 -25.67
N LEU A 51 12.47 -22.67 -24.48
CA LEU A 51 12.50 -21.73 -23.35
C LEU A 51 13.93 -21.49 -22.83
N LEU A 52 14.73 -22.55 -22.72
CA LEU A 52 16.12 -22.45 -22.26
C LEU A 52 16.97 -21.54 -23.18
N ASN A 53 16.71 -21.59 -24.49
CA ASN A 53 17.40 -20.77 -25.47
C ASN A 53 16.84 -19.33 -25.53
N ALA A 54 15.55 -19.17 -25.25
CA ALA A 54 14.88 -17.88 -25.25
C ALA A 54 15.12 -17.04 -24.00
N ILE A 55 15.40 -17.63 -22.83
CA ILE A 55 15.61 -16.85 -21.60
C ILE A 55 16.82 -15.90 -21.73
N ARG A 56 16.59 -14.65 -21.33
CA ARG A 56 17.58 -13.57 -21.23
C ARG A 56 17.68 -13.14 -19.77
N ILE A 57 18.91 -13.06 -19.30
CA ILE A 57 19.25 -12.66 -17.94
C ILE A 57 20.44 -11.72 -18.09
N ASP A 58 20.22 -10.44 -17.79
CA ASP A 58 21.17 -9.38 -18.04
C ASP A 58 21.25 -8.45 -16.83
N GLU A 59 22.43 -7.88 -16.57
CA GLU A 59 22.57 -6.76 -15.65
C GLU A 59 22.20 -5.47 -16.36
N VAL A 60 21.31 -4.69 -15.76
CA VAL A 60 20.80 -3.43 -16.30
C VAL A 60 20.83 -2.36 -15.21
N ASP A 61 20.87 -1.10 -15.61
CA ASP A 61 20.62 0.02 -14.70
C ASP A 61 19.11 0.34 -14.77
N ALA A 62 18.42 0.27 -13.63
CA ALA A 62 16.98 0.49 -13.54
C ALA A 62 16.71 1.58 -12.48
N GLY A 63 16.39 2.79 -12.95
CA GLY A 63 16.33 3.97 -12.10
C GLY A 63 17.71 4.30 -11.53
N ASP A 64 17.81 4.41 -10.19
CA ASP A 64 19.07 4.68 -9.48
C ASP A 64 19.76 3.41 -8.97
N SER A 65 19.23 2.22 -9.30
CA SER A 65 19.76 0.93 -8.84
C SER A 65 20.23 0.08 -10.01
N ARG A 66 21.35 -0.62 -9.80
CA ARG A 66 21.76 -1.68 -10.71
C ARG A 66 21.00 -2.96 -10.39
N ALA A 67 20.46 -3.60 -11.42
CA ALA A 67 19.46 -4.64 -11.31
C ALA A 67 19.77 -5.85 -12.20
N ILE A 68 19.18 -7.00 -11.87
CA ILE A 68 19.10 -8.13 -12.79
C ILE A 68 17.74 -8.11 -13.48
N SER A 69 17.76 -8.05 -14.81
CA SER A 69 16.59 -8.19 -15.66
C SER A 69 16.45 -9.63 -16.12
N ILE A 70 15.28 -10.23 -15.92
CA ILE A 70 14.96 -11.59 -16.35
C ILE A 70 13.73 -11.54 -17.25
N GLY A 71 13.86 -12.04 -18.48
CA GLY A 71 12.78 -12.07 -19.45
C GLY A 71 13.05 -13.04 -20.59
N PHE A 72 12.16 -13.08 -21.58
CA PHE A 72 12.28 -13.95 -22.75
C PHE A 72 12.55 -13.13 -24.01
N ASP A 73 13.44 -13.63 -24.85
CA ASP A 73 13.76 -13.08 -26.16
C ASP A 73 12.55 -13.09 -27.10
N ARG A 74 12.49 -12.12 -28.03
CA ARG A 74 11.42 -12.01 -29.04
C ARG A 74 11.26 -13.26 -29.90
N SER A 75 12.31 -14.07 -30.03
CA SER A 75 12.27 -15.37 -30.72
C SER A 75 11.28 -16.35 -30.10
N LEU A 76 10.98 -16.24 -28.80
CA LEU A 76 9.96 -17.08 -28.16
C LEU A 76 8.57 -16.85 -28.75
N TYR A 77 8.23 -15.59 -29.05
CA TYR A 77 6.94 -15.20 -29.63
C TYR A 77 6.75 -15.66 -31.08
N ARG A 78 7.82 -16.15 -31.73
CA ARG A 78 7.74 -16.75 -33.06
C ARG A 78 7.43 -18.25 -33.00
N GLN A 79 7.53 -18.86 -31.82
CA GLN A 79 7.16 -20.25 -31.63
C GLN A 79 5.65 -20.44 -31.80
N ARG A 80 5.26 -21.64 -32.20
CA ARG A 80 3.85 -22.04 -32.32
C ARG A 80 3.68 -23.37 -31.60
N ASP A 81 2.53 -23.53 -30.97
CA ASP A 81 2.14 -24.78 -30.31
C ASP A 81 3.18 -25.26 -29.27
N LEU A 82 3.73 -24.31 -28.50
CA LEU A 82 4.66 -24.57 -27.40
C LEU A 82 3.88 -24.64 -26.09
N GLU A 83 3.98 -25.74 -25.37
CA GLU A 83 3.60 -25.82 -23.96
C GLU A 83 4.80 -26.28 -23.17
N ALA A 84 5.24 -25.47 -22.22
CA ALA A 84 6.44 -25.75 -21.44
C ALA A 84 6.32 -25.18 -20.04
N ALA A 85 7.00 -25.80 -19.09
CA ALA A 85 7.02 -25.37 -17.71
C ALA A 85 8.41 -24.82 -17.35
N TYR A 86 8.43 -23.81 -16.49
CA TYR A 86 9.67 -23.21 -16.01
C TYR A 86 9.56 -22.69 -14.57
N ILE A 87 10.72 -22.52 -13.94
CA ILE A 87 10.84 -21.94 -12.61
C ILE A 87 12.15 -21.15 -12.52
N VAL A 88 12.11 -20.04 -11.78
CA VAL A 88 13.24 -19.11 -11.64
C VAL A 88 13.58 -18.96 -10.16
N ASP A 89 14.77 -19.43 -9.79
CA ASP A 89 15.31 -19.28 -8.45
C ASP A 89 16.37 -18.20 -8.43
N ILE A 90 16.18 -17.20 -7.59
CA ILE A 90 17.04 -16.02 -7.48
C ILE A 90 17.62 -16.01 -6.07
N ALA A 91 18.94 -16.18 -5.98
CA ALA A 91 19.68 -16.10 -4.73
C ALA A 91 20.42 -14.75 -4.70
N LEU A 92 20.13 -13.95 -3.68
CA LEU A 92 20.80 -12.66 -3.43
C LEU A 92 21.62 -12.74 -2.15
N PRO A 93 22.70 -11.94 -2.03
CA PRO A 93 23.27 -11.65 -0.72
C PRO A 93 22.18 -11.12 0.22
N PRO A 94 22.26 -11.39 1.54
CA PRO A 94 21.25 -10.92 2.48
C PRO A 94 21.14 -9.40 2.46
N GLN A 95 19.91 -8.89 2.57
CA GLN A 95 19.58 -7.48 2.66
C GLN A 95 20.05 -6.63 1.47
N ALA A 96 20.13 -7.25 0.28
CA ALA A 96 20.59 -6.56 -0.93
C ALA A 96 19.47 -5.85 -1.68
N LEU A 97 18.22 -6.34 -1.62
CA LEU A 97 17.17 -5.90 -2.54
C LEU A 97 16.48 -4.62 -2.07
N SER A 98 16.64 -3.53 -2.81
CA SER A 98 15.91 -2.27 -2.60
C SER A 98 14.88 -1.99 -3.70
N TYR A 99 15.06 -2.51 -4.92
CA TYR A 99 14.14 -2.31 -6.04
C TYR A 99 13.62 -3.63 -6.61
N LEU A 100 12.30 -3.81 -6.64
CA LEU A 100 11.66 -4.94 -7.28
C LEU A 100 10.61 -4.46 -8.27
N GLU A 101 10.78 -4.77 -9.54
CA GLU A 101 9.76 -4.64 -10.57
C GLU A 101 9.36 -6.04 -11.06
N ALA A 102 8.07 -6.34 -11.05
CA ALA A 102 7.56 -7.65 -11.40
C ALA A 102 6.35 -7.55 -12.33
N VAL A 103 6.23 -8.48 -13.27
CA VAL A 103 5.02 -8.65 -14.11
C VAL A 103 4.21 -9.88 -13.74
N GLY A 104 4.91 -10.95 -13.37
CA GLY A 104 4.33 -12.22 -12.98
C GLY A 104 4.49 -12.50 -11.48
N ASN A 105 4.24 -13.74 -11.06
CA ASN A 105 4.27 -14.07 -9.64
C ASN A 105 5.70 -14.06 -9.10
N VAL A 106 5.84 -13.48 -7.90
CA VAL A 106 7.11 -13.37 -7.18
C VAL A 106 6.87 -13.69 -5.72
N VAL A 107 7.72 -14.55 -5.17
CA VAL A 107 7.83 -14.76 -3.73
C VAL A 107 9.18 -14.23 -3.28
N VAL A 108 9.17 -13.22 -2.41
CA VAL A 108 10.34 -12.67 -1.75
C VAL A 108 10.41 -13.24 -0.34
N GLY A 109 11.40 -14.10 -0.12
CA GLY A 109 11.65 -14.71 1.18
C GLY A 109 12.35 -13.78 2.17
N PRO A 110 12.56 -14.25 3.40
CA PRO A 110 13.12 -13.45 4.48
C PRO A 110 14.58 -13.08 4.24
N ARG A 111 14.98 -11.92 4.77
CA ARG A 111 16.33 -11.33 4.70
C ARG A 111 16.78 -10.98 3.28
N VAL A 112 15.86 -10.87 2.33
CA VAL A 112 16.16 -10.45 0.95
C VAL A 112 16.17 -8.94 0.85
N LEU A 113 15.15 -8.29 1.40
CA LEU A 113 14.98 -6.84 1.34
C LEU A 113 16.06 -6.12 2.14
N SER A 114 16.48 -4.96 1.63
CA SER A 114 17.40 -4.08 2.33
C SER A 114 16.82 -3.64 3.67
N ASN A 115 17.70 -3.34 4.62
CA ASN A 115 17.31 -3.18 6.02
C ASN A 115 18.23 -2.19 6.73
N ALA A 116 18.16 -0.94 6.31
CA ALA A 116 18.86 0.17 6.92
C ALA A 116 18.02 1.44 6.88
N THR A 117 18.24 2.32 7.86
CA THR A 117 17.50 3.59 7.99
C THR A 117 17.72 4.57 6.84
N SER A 118 18.72 4.33 5.98
CA SER A 118 19.02 5.13 4.79
C SER A 118 18.33 4.62 3.53
N ASP A 119 17.76 3.42 3.56
CA ASP A 119 17.37 2.73 2.35
C ASP A 119 15.94 3.07 1.96
N SER A 120 15.71 3.16 0.64
CA SER A 120 14.38 3.25 0.07
C SER A 120 14.06 1.92 -0.61
N ILE A 121 13.01 1.24 -0.14
CA ILE A 121 12.54 -0.02 -0.71
C ILE A 121 11.35 0.27 -1.62
N GLN A 122 11.43 -0.13 -2.88
CA GLN A 122 10.38 0.01 -3.86
C GLN A 122 9.97 -1.35 -4.42
N VAL A 123 8.70 -1.68 -4.28
CA VAL A 123 8.07 -2.87 -4.88
C VAL A 123 7.01 -2.40 -5.86
N LEU A 124 7.23 -2.70 -7.14
CA LEU A 124 6.38 -2.35 -8.27
C LEU A 124 5.89 -3.64 -8.95
N LEU A 125 4.58 -3.87 -8.88
CA LEU A 125 3.92 -4.93 -9.63
C LEU A 125 3.21 -4.31 -10.84
N THR A 126 3.57 -4.71 -12.06
CA THR A 126 2.94 -4.28 -13.32
C THR A 126 2.32 -5.46 -14.06
N GLY A 127 0.99 -5.55 -14.11
CA GLY A 127 0.31 -6.64 -14.82
C GLY A 127 -0.57 -7.50 -13.91
N SER A 128 -0.57 -8.80 -14.12
CA SER A 128 -1.58 -9.71 -13.56
C SER A 128 -1.04 -10.82 -12.67
N GLY A 129 0.26 -10.81 -12.35
CA GLY A 129 0.84 -11.74 -11.38
C GLY A 129 0.77 -11.20 -9.96
N ASP A 130 1.16 -12.03 -9.00
CA ASP A 130 1.07 -11.69 -7.58
C ASP A 130 2.46 -11.57 -6.92
N VAL A 131 2.65 -10.58 -6.06
CA VAL A 131 3.87 -10.40 -5.28
C VAL A 131 3.60 -10.67 -3.81
N TYR A 132 4.35 -11.61 -3.24
CA TYR A 132 4.32 -11.93 -1.82
C TYR A 132 5.67 -11.61 -1.21
N VAL A 133 5.69 -10.70 -0.25
CA VAL A 133 6.87 -10.37 0.56
C VAL A 133 6.65 -10.87 1.97
N ASP A 134 7.58 -11.70 2.45
CA ASP A 134 7.63 -12.19 3.84
C ASP A 134 8.99 -11.88 4.45
N ASP A 135 8.99 -11.08 5.52
CA ASP A 135 10.17 -10.83 6.35
C ASP A 135 9.75 -10.67 7.82
N SER A 136 10.71 -10.80 8.73
CA SER A 136 10.51 -10.62 10.16
C SER A 136 10.53 -9.15 10.57
N THR A 137 11.48 -8.38 10.05
CA THR A 137 11.71 -6.99 10.46
C THR A 137 12.35 -6.21 9.34
N ILE A 138 11.79 -5.05 9.03
CA ILE A 138 12.34 -4.12 8.03
C ILE A 138 12.50 -2.74 8.64
N VAL A 139 13.70 -2.18 8.48
CA VAL A 139 14.03 -0.79 8.78
C VAL A 139 14.39 -0.10 7.47
N ALA A 140 13.71 1.01 7.15
CA ALA A 140 13.91 1.77 5.92
C ALA A 140 13.77 3.27 6.19
N ASP A 141 14.30 4.12 5.31
CA ASP A 141 13.82 5.49 5.22
C ASP A 141 12.42 5.51 4.60
N ARG A 142 12.24 4.80 3.50
CA ARG A 142 11.00 4.81 2.72
C ARG A 142 10.62 3.42 2.24
N LEU A 143 9.35 3.07 2.35
CA LEU A 143 8.77 1.89 1.73
C LEU A 143 7.71 2.34 0.71
N GLN A 144 7.84 1.89 -0.54
CA GLN A 144 6.89 2.19 -1.60
C GLN A 144 6.34 0.89 -2.19
N LEU A 145 5.04 0.69 -2.04
CA LEU A 145 4.30 -0.44 -2.62
C LEU A 145 3.41 0.09 -3.72
N THR A 146 3.70 -0.26 -4.97
CA THR A 146 2.94 0.19 -6.13
C THR A 146 2.43 -1.01 -6.92
N LEU A 147 1.11 -1.05 -7.13
CA LEU A 147 0.44 -2.05 -7.95
C LEU A 147 -0.17 -1.35 -9.15
N GLN A 148 0.21 -1.74 -10.36
CA GLN A 148 -0.30 -1.25 -11.62
C GLN A 148 -0.82 -2.43 -12.46
N GLY A 149 -2.09 -2.79 -12.32
CA GLY A 149 -2.66 -3.94 -13.03
C GLY A 149 -3.78 -4.62 -12.27
N SER A 150 -3.83 -5.95 -12.36
CA SER A 150 -4.94 -6.77 -11.86
C SER A 150 -4.52 -7.94 -10.95
N GLY A 151 -3.22 -8.13 -10.72
CA GLY A 151 -2.75 -9.12 -9.74
C GLY A 151 -2.64 -8.50 -8.35
N ASP A 152 -2.19 -9.25 -7.35
CA ASP A 152 -2.21 -8.84 -5.94
C ASP A 152 -0.81 -8.60 -5.34
N LEU A 153 -0.70 -7.63 -4.44
CA LEU A 153 0.53 -7.36 -3.68
C LEU A 153 0.28 -7.58 -2.19
N GLN A 154 0.94 -8.58 -1.61
CA GLN A 154 0.96 -8.81 -0.18
C GLN A 154 2.33 -8.48 0.41
N PHE A 155 2.36 -7.55 1.36
CA PHE A 155 3.53 -7.22 2.15
C PHE A 155 3.29 -7.59 3.61
N ALA A 156 3.88 -8.71 4.05
CA ALA A 156 3.72 -9.23 5.40
C ALA A 156 5.05 -9.13 6.17
N VAL A 157 5.16 -8.10 7.02
CA VAL A 157 6.34 -7.85 7.85
C VAL A 157 5.89 -7.45 9.26
N PRO A 158 6.02 -8.34 10.26
CA PRO A 158 5.51 -8.10 11.61
C PRO A 158 6.07 -6.84 12.29
N SER A 159 7.32 -6.46 12.02
CA SER A 159 7.94 -5.25 12.58
C SER A 159 8.47 -4.36 11.45
N LEU A 160 7.70 -3.33 11.09
CA LEU A 160 8.07 -2.38 10.03
C LEU A 160 8.35 -1.00 10.63
N HIS A 161 9.60 -0.53 10.48
CA HIS A 161 10.05 0.79 10.88
C HIS A 161 10.49 1.57 9.63
N ALA A 162 9.66 2.49 9.14
CA ALA A 162 9.98 3.29 7.96
C ALA A 162 9.59 4.75 8.18
N ASN A 163 10.46 5.72 7.88
CA ASN A 163 10.08 7.14 8.03
C ASN A 163 8.84 7.47 7.18
N ALA A 164 8.75 6.90 5.97
CA ALA A 164 7.60 7.03 5.08
C ALA A 164 7.13 5.68 4.52
N VAL A 165 5.82 5.46 4.50
CA VAL A 165 5.18 4.32 3.83
C VAL A 165 4.18 4.85 2.82
N ASP A 166 4.44 4.57 1.54
CA ASP A 166 3.59 4.92 0.41
C ASP A 166 2.98 3.63 -0.17
N VAL A 167 1.65 3.56 -0.25
CA VAL A 167 0.92 2.47 -0.90
C VAL A 167 0.06 3.05 -2.02
N SER A 168 0.25 2.58 -3.24
CA SER A 168 -0.50 3.03 -4.41
C SER A 168 -1.02 1.84 -5.21
N VAL A 169 -2.34 1.77 -5.38
CA VAL A 169 -3.00 0.79 -6.24
C VAL A 169 -3.58 1.52 -7.45
N GLN A 170 -3.19 1.09 -8.64
CA GLN A 170 -3.67 1.57 -9.92
C GLN A 170 -4.15 0.38 -10.75
N GLY A 171 -5.44 0.33 -11.05
CA GLY A 171 -6.05 -0.82 -11.73
C GLY A 171 -7.06 -1.56 -10.86
N SER A 172 -7.10 -2.89 -10.94
CA SER A 172 -8.15 -3.72 -10.34
C SER A 172 -7.65 -4.74 -9.31
N GLY A 173 -6.33 -4.82 -9.10
CA GLY A 173 -5.71 -5.73 -8.13
C GLY A 173 -5.66 -5.17 -6.71
N ASP A 174 -5.49 -6.03 -5.72
CA ASP A 174 -5.52 -5.65 -4.30
C ASP A 174 -4.12 -5.55 -3.70
N CYS A 175 -3.91 -4.58 -2.80
CA CYS A 175 -2.70 -4.49 -1.98
C CYS A 175 -3.02 -4.71 -0.51
N ALA A 176 -2.27 -5.58 0.17
CA ALA A 176 -2.43 -5.87 1.58
C ALA A 176 -1.12 -5.66 2.35
N LEU A 177 -1.13 -4.73 3.30
CA LEU A 177 -0.03 -4.44 4.21
C LEU A 177 -0.36 -5.04 5.60
N PHE A 178 0.40 -6.06 5.99
CA PHE A 178 0.29 -6.70 7.29
C PHE A 178 1.52 -6.41 8.12
N SER A 179 1.35 -5.68 9.23
CA SER A 179 2.42 -5.46 10.19
C SER A 179 1.87 -5.46 11.60
N THR A 180 2.48 -6.16 12.54
CA THR A 180 2.05 -6.10 13.94
C THR A 180 2.40 -4.74 14.54
N VAL A 181 3.59 -4.23 14.23
CA VAL A 181 4.10 -2.92 14.63
C VAL A 181 4.51 -2.15 13.38
N LEU A 182 3.80 -1.05 13.12
CA LEU A 182 4.04 -0.14 12.02
C LEU A 182 4.52 1.21 12.59
N GLU A 183 5.82 1.41 12.69
CA GLU A 183 6.41 2.68 13.11
C GLU A 183 6.70 3.55 11.90
N THR A 184 6.03 4.70 11.80
CA THR A 184 6.23 5.64 10.70
C THR A 184 5.94 7.07 11.07
N LYS A 185 6.45 8.02 10.27
CA LYS A 185 6.08 9.45 10.36
C LYS A 185 5.00 9.81 9.34
N THR A 186 4.92 9.10 8.22
CA THR A 186 3.92 9.34 7.19
C THR A 186 3.42 8.04 6.59
N LEU A 187 2.09 7.86 6.56
CA LEU A 187 1.42 6.78 5.86
C LEU A 187 0.53 7.38 4.76
N ASP A 188 0.88 7.15 3.50
CA ASP A 188 0.14 7.66 2.35
C ASP A 188 -0.44 6.49 1.55
N VAL A 189 -1.77 6.37 1.53
CA VAL A 189 -2.48 5.28 0.85
C VAL A 189 -3.37 5.85 -0.23
N ASN A 190 -3.15 5.39 -1.47
CA ASN A 190 -3.85 5.90 -2.63
C ASN A 190 -4.41 4.76 -3.49
N VAL A 191 -5.68 4.87 -3.86
CA VAL A 191 -6.38 3.91 -4.72
C VAL A 191 -6.94 4.65 -5.94
N PHE A 192 -6.42 4.31 -7.12
CA PHE A 192 -6.84 4.83 -8.42
C PHE A 192 -7.33 3.68 -9.31
N GLY A 193 -8.61 3.37 -9.26
CA GLY A 193 -9.19 2.26 -10.02
C GLY A 193 -10.20 1.46 -9.20
N SER A 194 -10.28 0.17 -9.45
CA SER A 194 -11.26 -0.74 -8.81
C SER A 194 -10.63 -1.67 -7.76
N GLY A 195 -9.29 -1.70 -7.67
CA GLY A 195 -8.56 -2.50 -6.68
C GLY A 195 -8.63 -1.90 -5.29
N SER A 196 -8.42 -2.71 -4.25
CA SER A 196 -8.57 -2.29 -2.85
C SER A 196 -7.25 -2.31 -2.09
N VAL A 197 -7.16 -1.52 -1.02
CA VAL A 197 -6.05 -1.56 -0.06
C VAL A 197 -6.55 -2.02 1.30
N PHE A 198 -5.87 -3.00 1.89
CA PHE A 198 -6.04 -3.40 3.27
C PHE A 198 -4.76 -3.13 4.07
N ALA A 199 -4.88 -2.47 5.22
CA ALA A 199 -3.77 -2.29 6.16
C ALA A 199 -4.17 -2.69 7.58
N SER A 200 -3.31 -3.45 8.26
CA SER A 200 -3.53 -3.92 9.64
C SER A 200 -2.28 -3.74 10.50
N GLY A 201 -2.47 -3.47 11.79
CA GLY A 201 -1.37 -3.34 12.74
C GLY A 201 -1.57 -2.40 13.91
N ALA A 202 -0.49 -2.18 14.67
CA ALA A 202 -0.38 -1.10 15.64
C ALA A 202 0.53 0.00 15.08
N LEU A 203 -0.07 1.15 14.78
CA LEU A 203 0.62 2.33 14.30
C LEU A 203 1.33 3.04 15.46
N SER A 204 2.61 3.38 15.27
CA SER A 204 3.41 4.13 16.24
C SER A 204 4.19 5.24 15.54
N GLY A 205 4.72 6.19 16.32
CA GLY A 205 5.45 7.36 15.80
C GLY A 205 4.58 8.60 15.57
N ASN A 206 3.29 8.55 15.90
CA ASN A 206 2.32 9.64 15.76
C ASN A 206 2.28 10.24 14.32
N PRO A 207 2.11 9.39 13.28
CA PRO A 207 2.27 9.81 11.90
C PRO A 207 1.17 10.76 11.41
N SER A 208 1.46 11.43 10.31
CA SER A 208 0.45 12.03 9.44
C SER A 208 -0.02 10.99 8.42
N VAL A 209 -1.33 10.77 8.33
CA VAL A 209 -1.95 9.75 7.48
C VAL A 209 -2.74 10.42 6.37
N THR A 210 -2.57 9.96 5.13
CA THR A 210 -3.37 10.37 3.97
C THR A 210 -4.03 9.15 3.36
N THR A 211 -5.29 9.30 2.96
CA THR A 211 -6.06 8.25 2.28
C THR A 211 -6.86 8.87 1.15
N ASP A 212 -6.48 8.59 -0.09
CA ASP A 212 -7.17 9.08 -1.28
C ASP A 212 -7.75 7.90 -2.07
N VAL A 213 -9.07 7.91 -2.25
CA VAL A 213 -9.83 6.92 -3.01
C VAL A 213 -10.47 7.63 -4.19
N ASP A 214 -9.86 7.45 -5.36
CA ASP A 214 -10.28 8.03 -6.63
C ASP A 214 -10.51 6.88 -7.64
N GLY A 215 -11.60 6.16 -7.41
CA GLY A 215 -12.04 5.05 -8.22
C GLY A 215 -13.26 4.35 -7.62
N SER A 216 -13.42 3.05 -7.90
CA SER A 216 -14.47 2.20 -7.33
C SER A 216 -13.94 1.18 -6.31
N GLY A 217 -12.64 1.16 -6.04
CA GLY A 217 -12.02 0.29 -5.05
C GLY A 217 -12.08 0.85 -3.63
N ASP A 218 -11.87 0.00 -2.62
CA ASP A 218 -12.00 0.37 -1.21
C ASP A 218 -10.66 0.51 -0.49
N VAL A 219 -10.60 1.36 0.54
CA VAL A 219 -9.52 1.32 1.54
C VAL A 219 -10.08 0.85 2.87
N LYS A 220 -9.45 -0.17 3.48
CA LYS A 220 -9.89 -0.79 4.74
C LYS A 220 -8.75 -0.82 5.74
N TYR A 221 -8.95 -0.19 6.89
CA TYR A 221 -7.98 -0.25 7.99
C TYR A 221 -8.49 -1.09 9.15
N THR A 222 -7.57 -1.91 9.66
CA THR A 222 -7.62 -2.53 10.98
C THR A 222 -6.36 -2.12 11.76
N LEU A 223 -6.09 -0.81 11.71
CA LEU A 223 -4.98 -0.16 12.40
C LEU A 223 -5.44 0.31 13.78
N SER A 224 -4.59 0.10 14.78
CA SER A 224 -4.70 0.65 16.14
C SER A 224 -3.58 1.63 16.42
N GLY A 225 -3.62 2.35 17.55
CA GLY A 225 -2.60 3.34 17.92
C GLY A 225 -3.01 4.78 17.62
N ASP A 226 -2.05 5.69 17.76
CA ASP A 226 -2.26 7.14 17.69
C ASP A 226 -1.57 7.75 16.45
N CYS A 227 -2.14 8.83 15.95
CA CYS A 227 -1.64 9.60 14.81
C CYS A 227 -2.03 11.07 14.96
N SER A 228 -1.29 11.95 14.29
CA SER A 228 -1.41 13.39 14.48
C SER A 228 -2.52 13.95 13.60
N SER A 229 -2.56 13.50 12.35
CA SER A 229 -3.54 13.93 11.37
C SER A 229 -3.97 12.79 10.45
N HIS A 230 -5.23 12.81 10.04
CA HIS A 230 -5.76 11.97 8.97
C HIS A 230 -6.51 12.82 7.95
N GLU A 231 -5.98 12.91 6.74
CA GLU A 231 -6.69 13.49 5.60
C GLU A 231 -7.28 12.37 4.73
N ILE A 232 -8.61 12.35 4.58
CA ILE A 232 -9.33 11.34 3.82
C ILE A 232 -10.09 12.02 2.67
N ALA A 233 -9.93 11.51 1.46
CA ALA A 233 -10.71 11.91 0.30
C ALA A 233 -11.29 10.69 -0.39
N ALA A 234 -12.60 10.69 -0.62
CA ALA A 234 -13.29 9.74 -1.48
C ALA A 234 -13.98 10.54 -2.60
N SER A 235 -13.41 10.48 -3.80
CA SER A 235 -13.77 11.38 -4.92
C SER A 235 -14.66 10.71 -5.97
N ALA A 236 -14.74 9.37 -5.96
CA ALA A 236 -15.55 8.59 -6.89
C ALA A 236 -16.48 7.63 -6.12
N SER A 237 -16.50 6.33 -6.45
CA SER A 237 -17.49 5.39 -5.90
C SER A 237 -16.97 4.47 -4.80
N GLY A 238 -15.65 4.47 -4.56
CA GLY A 238 -15.01 3.62 -3.56
C GLY A 238 -15.16 4.12 -2.12
N ASP A 239 -15.22 3.21 -1.17
CA ASP A 239 -15.37 3.53 0.25
C ASP A 239 -14.02 3.67 0.97
N ALA A 240 -13.96 4.59 1.94
CA ALA A 240 -12.86 4.67 2.90
C ALA A 240 -13.33 4.19 4.28
N LYS A 241 -12.97 2.96 4.64
CA LYS A 241 -13.31 2.26 5.89
C LYS A 241 -12.14 2.35 6.87
N THR A 242 -11.94 3.53 7.47
CA THR A 242 -10.74 3.86 8.25
C THR A 242 -11.01 4.19 9.72
N SER A 243 -12.21 3.91 10.21
CA SER A 243 -12.67 4.25 11.57
C SER A 243 -11.90 3.57 12.71
N SER A 244 -11.07 2.56 12.42
CA SER A 244 -10.22 1.94 13.43
C SER A 244 -9.14 2.90 13.96
N LEU A 245 -8.80 3.91 13.17
CA LEU A 245 -7.74 4.88 13.46
C LEU A 245 -8.34 6.20 13.96
N ALA A 246 -8.03 6.58 15.20
CA ALA A 246 -8.55 7.79 15.84
C ALA A 246 -7.44 8.85 16.00
N CYS A 247 -7.03 9.48 14.89
CA CYS A 247 -6.02 10.53 14.94
C CYS A 247 -6.48 11.76 15.74
N ALA A 248 -5.52 12.56 16.23
CA ALA A 248 -5.82 13.81 16.94
C ALA A 248 -6.72 14.73 16.08
N THR A 249 -6.38 14.87 14.80
CA THR A 249 -7.17 15.65 13.85
C THR A 249 -7.55 14.79 12.64
N THR A 250 -8.83 14.78 12.27
CA THR A 250 -9.30 14.05 11.07
C THR A 250 -10.13 14.97 10.19
N SER A 251 -9.80 14.99 8.90
CA SER A 251 -10.50 15.76 7.86
C SER A 251 -10.98 14.81 6.77
N ALA A 252 -12.29 14.62 6.66
CA ALA A 252 -12.91 13.73 5.69
C ALA A 252 -13.63 14.51 4.57
N ARG A 253 -13.38 14.11 3.32
CA ARG A 253 -13.99 14.73 2.13
C ARG A 253 -14.62 13.68 1.22
N ALA A 254 -15.95 13.58 1.24
CA ALA A 254 -16.69 12.78 0.28
C ALA A 254 -17.20 13.72 -0.83
N SER A 255 -16.77 13.49 -2.08
CA SER A 255 -17.22 14.28 -3.24
C SER A 255 -17.78 13.44 -4.37
N GLY A 256 -17.70 12.11 -4.27
CA GLY A 256 -18.34 11.16 -5.17
C GLY A 256 -19.55 10.47 -4.56
N SER A 257 -19.70 9.17 -4.83
CA SER A 257 -20.77 8.31 -4.32
C SER A 257 -20.32 7.35 -3.21
N GLY A 258 -19.01 7.23 -2.96
CA GLY A 258 -18.47 6.36 -1.91
C GLY A 258 -18.60 6.95 -0.51
N ASP A 259 -18.71 6.07 0.48
CA ASP A 259 -18.86 6.44 1.89
C ASP A 259 -17.51 6.52 2.61
N ILE A 260 -17.41 7.43 3.58
CA ILE A 260 -16.24 7.55 4.46
C ILE A 260 -16.65 7.20 5.88
N TYR A 261 -15.93 6.28 6.52
CA TYR A 261 -16.06 5.90 7.92
C TYR A 261 -14.77 6.28 8.64
N ALA A 262 -14.84 7.25 9.56
CA ALA A 262 -13.65 7.83 10.17
C ALA A 262 -13.87 8.16 11.65
N SER A 263 -12.77 8.27 12.38
CA SER A 263 -12.75 8.56 13.81
C SER A 263 -11.71 9.66 14.10
N ALA A 264 -11.79 10.28 15.28
CA ALA A 264 -10.82 11.27 15.74
C ALA A 264 -10.81 11.29 17.27
N SER A 265 -9.74 11.82 17.88
CA SER A 265 -9.64 11.97 19.35
C SER A 265 -9.74 13.43 19.82
N THR A 266 -9.47 14.43 18.97
CA THR A 266 -9.57 15.86 19.37
C THR A 266 -10.44 16.68 18.42
N SER A 267 -10.20 16.61 17.10
CA SER A 267 -10.98 17.37 16.12
C SER A 267 -11.38 16.56 14.90
N PHE A 268 -12.62 16.75 14.45
CA PHE A 268 -13.19 16.14 13.26
C PHE A 268 -13.83 17.22 12.38
N SER A 269 -13.50 17.19 11.09
CA SER A 269 -14.17 18.02 10.08
C SER A 269 -14.55 17.16 8.89
N ALA A 270 -15.76 17.38 8.36
CA ALA A 270 -16.26 16.63 7.23
C ALA A 270 -16.92 17.53 6.19
N SER A 271 -16.76 17.22 4.91
CA SER A 271 -17.61 17.76 3.86
C SER A 271 -18.07 16.65 2.92
N ALA A 272 -19.38 16.62 2.68
CA ALA A 272 -20.03 15.75 1.71
C ALA A 272 -20.65 16.63 0.62
N ASP A 273 -20.06 16.58 -0.57
CA ASP A 273 -20.47 17.36 -1.76
C ASP A 273 -20.85 16.45 -2.95
N GLY A 274 -21.12 15.17 -2.68
CA GLY A 274 -21.59 14.17 -3.65
C GLY A 274 -22.82 13.41 -3.16
N SER A 275 -22.99 12.17 -3.61
CA SER A 275 -24.08 11.27 -3.18
C SER A 275 -23.68 10.36 -2.00
N GLY A 276 -22.38 10.24 -1.72
CA GLY A 276 -21.87 9.47 -0.58
C GLY A 276 -21.93 10.23 0.73
N ASP A 277 -21.93 9.49 1.84
CA ASP A 277 -22.02 10.01 3.20
C ASP A 277 -20.68 9.94 3.94
N VAL A 278 -20.51 10.84 4.92
CA VAL A 278 -19.42 10.74 5.89
C VAL A 278 -20.00 10.32 7.24
N TYR A 279 -19.48 9.23 7.79
CA TYR A 279 -19.83 8.68 9.10
C TYR A 279 -18.69 8.89 10.08
N TYR A 280 -18.93 9.70 11.11
CA TYR A 280 -18.09 9.75 12.29
C TYR A 280 -18.41 8.56 13.21
N VAL A 281 -17.39 7.78 13.55
CA VAL A 281 -17.55 6.58 14.38
C VAL A 281 -16.88 6.80 15.74
N GLY A 282 -17.66 6.65 16.81
CA GLY A 282 -17.15 6.78 18.19
C GLY A 282 -17.75 7.94 18.99
N PRO A 283 -17.21 8.22 20.19
CA PRO A 283 -17.72 9.25 21.08
C PRO A 283 -17.42 10.66 20.54
N ALA A 284 -18.30 11.64 20.82
CA ALA A 284 -18.06 13.01 20.38
C ALA A 284 -16.74 13.59 20.94
N VAL A 285 -16.04 14.35 20.10
CA VAL A 285 -14.78 15.02 20.44
C VAL A 285 -14.98 16.54 20.59
N PRO A 286 -14.04 17.27 21.23
CA PRO A 286 -14.19 18.70 21.53
C PRO A 286 -14.58 19.56 20.33
N THR A 287 -14.02 19.29 19.15
CA THR A 287 -14.28 20.07 17.94
C THR A 287 -14.83 19.16 16.85
N MET A 288 -16.10 19.34 16.48
CA MET A 288 -16.71 18.64 15.36
C MET A 288 -17.41 19.65 14.44
N SER A 289 -17.21 19.53 13.13
CA SER A 289 -17.77 20.48 12.15
C SER A 289 -18.08 19.84 10.80
N GLY A 290 -18.98 20.47 10.05
CA GLY A 290 -19.30 20.08 8.68
C GLY A 290 -20.45 19.07 8.54
N LYS A 291 -20.52 18.34 7.42
CA LYS A 291 -21.61 17.42 7.07
C LYS A 291 -21.20 15.97 7.33
N TYR A 292 -21.80 15.34 8.34
CA TYR A 292 -21.56 13.93 8.68
C TYR A 292 -22.73 13.36 9.50
N HIS A 293 -22.82 12.03 9.53
CA HIS A 293 -23.66 11.26 10.45
C HIS A 293 -22.81 10.64 11.56
N THR A 294 -23.42 10.29 12.69
CA THR A 294 -22.73 9.58 13.77
C THR A 294 -23.12 8.10 13.78
N LYS A 295 -22.13 7.23 14.02
CA LYS A 295 -22.31 5.80 14.27
C LYS A 295 -21.54 5.43 15.54
N THR A 296 -22.11 4.53 16.35
CA THR A 296 -21.45 4.06 17.58
C THR A 296 -20.38 3.02 17.29
N LEU A 297 -20.58 2.22 16.24
CA LEU A 297 -19.68 1.16 15.83
C LEU A 297 -19.67 1.06 14.31
N HIS A 298 -18.49 0.75 13.78
CA HIS A 298 -18.28 0.31 12.42
C HIS A 298 -17.22 -0.79 12.45
N SER A 299 -17.56 -1.96 11.90
CA SER A 299 -16.68 -3.13 11.83
C SER A 299 -16.08 -3.25 10.45
N VAL A 300 -14.77 -3.44 10.39
CA VAL A 300 -14.04 -3.78 9.17
C VAL A 300 -13.62 -5.24 9.32
N ASP A 301 -13.93 -6.06 8.33
CA ASP A 301 -13.52 -7.46 8.34
C ASP A 301 -11.99 -7.55 8.36
N ALA A 302 -11.46 -8.30 9.32
CA ALA A 302 -10.04 -8.57 9.38
C ALA A 302 -9.65 -9.49 8.21
N LYS A 303 -8.62 -9.11 7.47
CA LYS A 303 -7.94 -10.00 6.50
C LYS A 303 -6.77 -10.69 7.21
N THR A 304 -6.48 -11.92 6.82
CA THR A 304 -5.25 -12.62 7.21
C THR A 304 -4.30 -12.67 6.02
N PRO A 305 -2.98 -12.65 6.22
CA PRO A 305 -2.03 -12.89 5.14
C PRO A 305 -2.34 -14.23 4.45
N HIS A 306 -2.38 -14.21 3.13
CA HIS A 306 -2.39 -15.42 2.32
C HIS A 306 -1.08 -16.18 2.57
N ALA A 307 -1.16 -17.52 2.57
CA ALA A 307 0.02 -18.36 2.65
C ALA A 307 0.92 -18.11 1.43
N LEU A 308 2.24 -18.12 1.65
CA LEU A 308 3.19 -18.01 0.56
C LEU A 308 2.94 -19.10 -0.49
N PRO A 309 2.93 -18.75 -1.79
CA PRO A 309 2.83 -19.74 -2.86
C PRO A 309 3.88 -20.84 -2.71
N GLN A 310 3.48 -22.08 -3.00
CA GLN A 310 4.43 -23.19 -3.02
C GLN A 310 5.46 -23.00 -4.12
N HIS A 311 6.66 -23.55 -3.90
CA HIS A 311 7.71 -23.62 -4.92
C HIS A 311 7.30 -24.60 -6.03
N VAL A 312 6.52 -24.10 -6.99
CA VAL A 312 6.00 -24.87 -8.13
C VAL A 312 6.30 -24.14 -9.44
N PRO A 313 6.58 -24.87 -10.53
CA PRO A 313 6.79 -24.25 -11.84
C PRO A 313 5.54 -23.55 -12.37
N ALA A 314 5.73 -22.53 -13.20
CA ALA A 314 4.68 -21.96 -14.04
C ALA A 314 4.68 -22.62 -15.41
N THR A 315 3.49 -22.78 -15.99
CA THR A 315 3.32 -23.21 -17.38
C THR A 315 3.14 -22.00 -18.30
N ILE A 316 3.85 -22.00 -19.43
CA ILE A 316 3.63 -21.07 -20.54
C ILE A 316 3.11 -21.84 -21.75
N ARG A 317 2.06 -21.30 -22.37
CA ARG A 317 1.42 -21.89 -23.56
C ARG A 317 1.44 -20.89 -24.70
N ILE A 318 1.94 -21.27 -25.87
CA ILE A 318 1.93 -20.47 -27.08
C ILE A 318 1.07 -21.19 -28.10
N SER A 319 -0.05 -20.58 -28.47
CA SER A 319 -0.96 -21.16 -29.47
C SER A 319 -0.37 -21.18 -30.88
N SER A 320 -1.03 -21.92 -31.76
CA SER A 320 -0.81 -21.90 -33.22
C SER A 320 -0.85 -20.52 -33.87
N HIS A 321 -1.52 -19.55 -33.24
CA HIS A 321 -1.62 -18.15 -33.70
C HIS A 321 -0.56 -17.24 -33.09
N GLY A 322 0.37 -17.77 -32.27
CA GLY A 322 1.42 -16.99 -31.59
C GLY A 322 0.97 -16.25 -30.35
N ASN A 323 -0.31 -16.37 -29.94
CA ASN A 323 -0.78 -15.84 -28.68
C ASN A 323 -0.20 -16.66 -27.52
N ILE A 324 0.33 -15.97 -26.53
CA ILE A 324 0.87 -16.58 -25.32
C ILE A 324 -0.19 -16.53 -24.22
N TYR A 325 -0.42 -17.65 -23.55
CA TYR A 325 -1.37 -17.84 -22.48
C TYR A 325 -0.66 -18.39 -21.24
N ASP A 326 -1.24 -18.10 -20.08
CA ASP A 326 -0.94 -18.80 -18.84
C ASP A 326 -2.00 -19.87 -18.51
N GLU A 327 -1.89 -20.49 -17.33
CA GLU A 327 -2.84 -21.49 -16.83
C GLU A 327 -4.26 -20.94 -16.62
N SER A 328 -4.40 -19.63 -16.45
CA SER A 328 -5.68 -18.94 -16.32
C SER A 328 -6.31 -18.56 -17.67
N GLY A 329 -5.62 -18.83 -18.79
CA GLY A 329 -6.08 -18.50 -20.13
C GLY A 329 -5.96 -17.01 -20.47
N VAL A 330 -5.25 -16.22 -19.66
CA VAL A 330 -5.02 -14.80 -19.89
C VAL A 330 -3.91 -14.64 -20.92
N THR A 331 -4.15 -13.82 -21.94
CA THR A 331 -3.14 -13.50 -22.95
C THR A 331 -2.03 -12.67 -22.32
N TRP A 332 -0.79 -13.14 -22.39
CA TRP A 332 0.36 -12.29 -22.10
C TRP A 332 0.36 -11.14 -23.11
N PRO A 333 0.58 -9.88 -22.68
CA PRO A 333 0.88 -8.84 -23.65
C PRO A 333 2.10 -9.30 -24.44
N ALA A 334 1.96 -9.39 -25.76
CA ALA A 334 3.11 -9.49 -26.65
C ALA A 334 3.87 -8.18 -26.49
N SER A 335 4.78 -8.11 -25.53
CA SER A 335 5.60 -6.93 -25.38
C SER A 335 6.54 -6.91 -26.59
N SER A 336 6.12 -6.24 -27.65
CA SER A 336 6.99 -5.79 -28.75
C SER A 336 7.94 -4.69 -28.28
N VAL A 337 8.33 -4.69 -27.02
CA VAL A 337 8.74 -3.49 -26.32
C VAL A 337 10.24 -3.56 -26.09
N ASP A 338 10.97 -2.62 -26.67
CA ASP A 338 12.36 -2.39 -26.32
C ASP A 338 12.40 -2.08 -24.83
N ASN A 339 13.29 -2.75 -24.09
CA ASN A 339 13.40 -2.71 -22.63
C ASN A 339 13.44 -1.27 -22.09
N ASP A 340 13.92 -0.32 -22.91
CA ASP A 340 13.97 1.11 -22.61
C ASP A 340 12.57 1.75 -22.51
N THR A 341 11.62 1.39 -23.37
CA THR A 341 10.35 2.14 -23.48
C THR A 341 9.32 1.86 -22.38
N LEU A 342 9.33 0.68 -21.75
CA LEU A 342 8.43 0.35 -20.63
C LEU A 342 8.97 0.85 -19.29
N GLN A 343 10.30 0.78 -19.08
CA GLN A 343 10.95 1.40 -17.93
C GLN A 343 10.68 2.90 -17.91
N PHE A 344 10.78 3.57 -19.06
CA PHE A 344 10.41 4.98 -19.17
C PHE A 344 8.91 5.20 -19.01
N LEU A 345 8.01 4.41 -19.60
CA LEU A 345 6.56 4.70 -19.50
C LEU A 345 6.01 4.46 -18.07
N GLY A 346 6.41 3.38 -17.41
CA GLY A 346 5.99 3.05 -16.03
C GLY A 346 6.55 4.04 -15.00
N LEU A 347 7.84 4.38 -15.10
CA LEU A 347 8.48 5.38 -14.24
C LEU A 347 8.03 6.80 -14.56
N VAL A 348 7.77 7.15 -15.82
CA VAL A 348 7.24 8.48 -16.20
C VAL A 348 5.78 8.61 -15.78
N LEU A 349 4.94 7.58 -15.88
CA LEU A 349 3.57 7.65 -15.37
C LEU A 349 3.56 7.71 -13.84
N ALA A 350 4.39 6.92 -13.15
CA ALA A 350 4.55 7.00 -11.70
C ALA A 350 5.11 8.37 -11.26
N ALA A 351 6.12 8.91 -11.96
CA ALA A 351 6.74 10.21 -11.63
C ALA A 351 5.85 11.41 -11.98
N ILE A 352 5.16 11.40 -13.13
CA ILE A 352 4.15 12.41 -13.51
C ILE A 352 3.02 12.39 -12.48
N PHE A 353 2.67 11.22 -11.96
CA PHE A 353 1.58 11.10 -11.00
C PHE A 353 2.00 11.46 -9.56
N ILE A 354 3.19 11.05 -9.10
CA ILE A 354 3.80 11.56 -7.86
C ILE A 354 3.90 13.09 -7.93
N TYR A 355 4.33 13.63 -9.08
CA TYR A 355 4.32 15.06 -9.36
C TYR A 355 2.90 15.63 -9.28
N PHE A 356 1.89 14.97 -9.85
CA PHE A 356 0.49 15.42 -9.78
C PHE A 356 -0.08 15.36 -8.34
N CYS A 357 0.28 14.37 -7.54
CA CYS A 357 -0.05 14.27 -6.12
C CYS A 357 0.61 15.38 -5.31
N ILE A 358 1.89 15.66 -5.54
CA ILE A 358 2.63 16.76 -4.90
C ILE A 358 2.04 18.13 -5.32
N VAL A 359 1.72 18.31 -6.60
CA VAL A 359 1.10 19.54 -7.12
C VAL A 359 -0.34 19.71 -6.60
N ARG A 360 -1.14 18.64 -6.51
CA ARG A 360 -2.46 18.67 -5.85
C ARG A 360 -2.34 19.00 -4.36
N LYS A 361 -1.35 18.45 -3.63
CA LYS A 361 -1.04 18.82 -2.24
C LYS A 361 -0.70 20.32 -2.11
N CYS A 362 0.14 20.87 -2.99
CA CYS A 362 0.49 22.31 -3.02
C CYS A 362 -0.70 23.23 -3.35
N CYS A 363 -1.57 22.82 -4.29
CA CYS A 363 -2.77 23.58 -4.64
C CYS A 363 -3.86 23.49 -3.55
N ARG A 364 -3.97 22.36 -2.83
CA ARG A 364 -4.88 22.20 -1.68
C ARG A 364 -4.42 22.99 -0.45
N SER A 365 -3.11 23.04 -0.18
CA SER A 365 -2.51 23.89 0.87
C SER A 365 -2.78 25.39 0.62
N LYS A 366 -2.61 25.87 -0.61
CA LYS A 366 -2.89 27.28 -0.97
C LYS A 366 -4.36 27.69 -0.81
N LYS A 367 -5.32 26.76 -0.94
CA LYS A 367 -6.75 27.05 -0.68
C LYS A 367 -7.08 27.22 0.81
N ARG A 368 -6.26 26.69 1.73
CA ARG A 368 -6.41 26.94 3.18
C ARG A 368 -5.94 28.34 3.58
N SER A 369 -4.98 28.95 2.85
CA SER A 369 -4.45 30.29 3.15
C SER A 369 -5.41 31.45 2.83
N ALA A 370 -6.49 31.22 2.08
CA ALA A 370 -7.43 32.27 1.66
C ALA A 370 -8.55 32.56 2.68
N TYR A 371 -8.57 31.88 3.83
CA TYR A 371 -9.57 32.11 4.89
C TYR A 371 -9.04 32.87 6.12
N ASP A 372 -7.76 33.26 6.14
CA ASP A 372 -7.14 34.02 7.24
C ASP A 372 -7.13 35.55 7.05
N GLU A 373 -7.74 36.07 5.98
CA GLU A 373 -7.96 37.53 5.84
C GLU A 373 -9.34 37.93 6.39
N LEU A 374 -9.52 37.83 7.70
CA LEU A 374 -10.44 38.72 8.41
C LEU A 374 -9.64 39.95 8.89
N PRO A 375 -10.18 41.18 8.76
CA PRO A 375 -9.44 42.38 9.11
C PRO A 375 -9.09 42.37 10.60
N MET A 376 -7.78 42.37 10.86
CA MET A 376 -7.17 42.49 12.18
C MET A 376 -7.60 43.82 12.82
N VAL A 377 -8.48 43.77 13.83
CA VAL A 377 -8.79 44.92 14.68
C VAL A 377 -7.61 45.13 15.63
N ILE A 378 -6.79 46.13 15.35
CA ILE A 378 -5.71 46.56 16.23
C ILE A 378 -6.33 47.25 17.45
N VAL A 379 -6.24 46.63 18.62
CA VAL A 379 -6.55 47.28 19.91
C VAL A 379 -5.25 47.86 20.47
N VAL A 380 -5.12 49.19 20.42
CA VAL A 380 -4.04 49.95 21.07
C VAL A 380 -4.32 50.06 22.57
N PRO A 381 -3.34 49.84 23.47
CA PRO A 381 -3.56 49.93 24.91
C PRO A 381 -3.49 51.38 25.39
N GLY A 382 -4.56 51.83 26.04
CA GLY A 382 -4.60 53.09 26.80
C GLY A 382 -5.80 53.09 27.76
N ALA A 383 -5.54 52.95 29.05
CA ALA A 383 -6.50 53.21 30.15
C ALA A 383 -6.64 54.75 30.36
N PRO A 384 -7.60 55.29 31.16
CA PRO A 384 -8.49 54.62 32.13
C PRO A 384 -9.97 55.10 32.15
N ASN A 385 -10.75 54.50 33.05
CA ASN A 385 -12.11 54.86 33.52
C ASN A 385 -13.31 54.31 32.73
N GLN A 386 -13.81 53.15 33.17
CA GLN A 386 -15.20 52.96 33.62
C GLN A 386 -15.37 51.51 34.12
N ALA A 387 -15.92 51.35 35.33
CA ALA A 387 -16.22 50.05 35.91
C ALA A 387 -17.47 49.45 35.23
N PRO A 388 -17.44 48.19 34.74
CA PRO A 388 -18.66 47.53 34.32
C PRO A 388 -19.27 46.70 35.45
N TYR A 389 -20.59 46.82 35.50
CA TYR A 389 -21.59 46.13 36.29
C TYR A 389 -21.39 44.60 36.39
N TYR A 390 -21.42 44.05 37.60
CA TYR A 390 -21.53 42.59 37.81
C TYR A 390 -22.94 42.13 37.42
N GLN A 391 -23.06 41.30 36.39
CA GLN A 391 -24.23 40.44 36.21
C GLN A 391 -24.04 39.13 36.99
N SER A 392 -25.08 38.77 37.73
CA SER A 392 -25.16 37.66 38.68
C SER A 392 -24.92 36.28 38.08
N VAL A 393 -24.23 35.45 38.86
CA VAL A 393 -23.98 34.01 38.64
C VAL A 393 -25.31 33.23 38.58
N PRO A 394 -25.51 32.28 37.65
CA PRO A 394 -26.65 31.37 37.69
C PRO A 394 -26.48 30.37 38.86
N GLN A 395 -27.48 30.27 39.74
CA GLN A 395 -27.53 29.23 40.76
C GLN A 395 -27.80 27.87 40.11
N TYR A 396 -26.91 26.91 40.34
CA TYR A 396 -27.09 25.51 39.94
C TYR A 396 -27.98 24.81 40.96
N ALA A 397 -29.17 24.36 40.55
CA ALA A 397 -30.01 23.48 41.36
C ALA A 397 -29.46 22.04 41.28
N ALA A 398 -29.24 21.41 42.44
CA ALA A 398 -28.77 20.03 42.50
C ALA A 398 -29.84 19.06 41.94
N PRO A 399 -29.45 18.03 41.18
CA PRO A 399 -30.39 17.04 40.66
C PRO A 399 -30.97 16.16 41.79
N PRO A 400 -32.21 15.67 41.64
CA PRO A 400 -32.88 14.84 42.64
C PRO A 400 -32.15 13.49 42.84
N GLN A 401 -32.00 13.11 44.11
CA GLN A 401 -31.39 11.85 44.52
C GLN A 401 -32.33 10.67 44.20
N LEU A 402 -31.78 9.63 43.58
CA LEU A 402 -32.44 8.33 43.38
C LEU A 402 -32.67 7.64 44.73
N VAL A 403 -33.93 7.44 45.10
CA VAL A 403 -34.32 6.59 46.23
C VAL A 403 -34.30 5.14 45.76
N VAL A 404 -33.36 4.35 46.27
CA VAL A 404 -33.31 2.89 46.08
C VAL A 404 -34.20 2.23 47.13
N PRO A 405 -35.26 1.49 46.76
CA PRO A 405 -36.04 0.70 47.72
C PRO A 405 -35.21 -0.51 48.20
N GLN A 406 -35.29 -0.80 49.50
CA GLN A 406 -34.59 -1.93 50.12
C GLN A 406 -35.14 -3.29 49.67
N ASP A 407 -34.20 -4.23 49.52
CA ASP A 407 -34.37 -5.65 49.29
C ASP A 407 -35.47 -6.30 50.15
N THR A 408 -36.36 -7.05 49.51
CA THR A 408 -37.11 -8.14 50.15
C THR A 408 -36.83 -9.44 49.41
N THR A 409 -35.90 -10.20 49.99
CA THR A 409 -35.87 -11.66 50.13
C THR A 409 -37.02 -12.48 49.51
N TYR A 410 -36.66 -13.38 48.59
CA TYR A 410 -37.21 -14.74 48.39
C TYR A 410 -36.08 -15.54 47.71
N GLY A 411 -35.59 -16.69 48.16
CA GLY A 411 -36.26 -17.83 48.79
C GLY A 411 -35.99 -19.04 47.89
N LYS A 412 -35.06 -19.92 48.28
CA LYS A 412 -34.79 -21.21 47.63
C LYS A 412 -36.08 -22.05 47.51
N VAL A 413 -36.34 -22.62 46.33
CA VAL A 413 -36.37 -24.07 46.03
C VAL A 413 -36.01 -24.25 44.57
#